data_AF-A0A672YUD4-F1
#
_entry.id   AF-A0A672YUD4-F1
#
_cell.length_a   1.000
_cell.length_b   1.000
_cell.length_c   1.000
_cell.angle_alpha   90.00
_cell.angle_beta   90.00
_cell.angle_gamma   90.00
#
_symmetry.space_group_name_H-M   'P 1'
#
loop_
_entity.id
_entity.type
_entity.pdbx_description
1 polymer ?
#
loop_
_entity_poly.entity_id
_entity_poly.type
_entity_poly.pdbx_seq_one_letter_code
_entity_poly.pdbx_strand_id
1 'polypeptide(L)'
;MYKVDLPVDDSTERVVERRRSAETARKARIFNSRLRVIGIDSDALNQQVHEKNHQQNMEKQRDKAFDNLRLSHDEALLQQDINEKEKRAALQSDLTQYWATYQRVEDSRDADLKCDLKRALRITIPESELGPASMQMFEGEGIGEEQKRKEQIKMTERDLRAQKEDNERRRMRENHQGEETSTSKELVYQDLRGVQLRALEEECAKATRIALDNYNQALAAEQAEKLKEQRRREERENLDEIWHTATSDMMTECAEAAERGPGGGRPPQVLTDRWKGMSPEQLSAIHRERDAQRREKQVLESRLKLTKEAEEEEKRAAELTRQKRIELDQYNMLLAKEQQAHQEYLNKKLYTNKPTKDYFNQFNTSSR
;
A
#
# COMPACT_ATOMS: atom_id res chain seq x y z
N MET A 1 -39.42 72.15 3.08
CA MET A 1 -38.31 71.34 3.60
C MET A 1 -38.13 70.15 2.67
N TYR A 2 -37.15 70.21 1.76
CA TYR A 2 -36.82 69.10 0.88
C TYR A 2 -36.02 68.07 1.68
N LYS A 3 -36.55 66.85 1.83
CA LYS A 3 -35.78 65.71 2.34
C LYS A 3 -34.86 65.25 1.21
N VAL A 4 -33.57 65.39 1.44
CA VAL A 4 -32.53 64.85 0.57
C VAL A 4 -32.30 63.41 1.03
N ASP A 5 -32.90 62.47 0.31
CA ASP A 5 -32.65 61.05 0.52
C ASP A 5 -31.30 60.71 -0.14
N LEU A 6 -30.26 60.57 0.69
CA LEU A 6 -28.97 60.05 0.26
C LEU A 6 -29.11 58.56 -0.08
N PRO A 7 -28.54 58.07 -1.20
CA PRO A 7 -28.62 56.66 -1.55
C PRO A 7 -27.89 55.82 -0.48
N VAL A 8 -28.57 54.80 0.02
CA VAL A 8 -28.02 53.80 0.94
C VAL A 8 -26.91 53.04 0.22
N ASP A 9 -25.74 52.94 0.84
CA ASP A 9 -24.57 52.27 0.27
C ASP A 9 -24.70 50.74 0.42
N ASP A 10 -25.39 50.10 -0.53
CA ASP A 10 -25.59 48.64 -0.61
C ASP A 10 -24.29 47.84 -0.84
N SER A 11 -23.13 48.50 -0.95
CA SER A 11 -21.87 47.83 -1.32
C SER A 11 -21.47 46.73 -0.33
N THR A 12 -21.69 46.95 0.97
CA THR A 12 -21.35 45.98 2.02
C THR A 12 -22.23 44.75 1.98
N GLU A 13 -23.53 44.92 1.72
CA GLU A 13 -24.49 43.81 1.63
C GLU A 13 -24.21 42.94 0.39
N ARG A 14 -23.94 43.58 -0.76
CA ARG A 14 -23.55 42.88 -1.99
C ARG A 14 -22.26 42.08 -1.82
N VAL A 15 -21.29 42.58 -1.04
CA VAL A 15 -20.06 41.85 -0.72
C VAL A 15 -20.35 40.64 0.17
N VAL A 16 -21.22 40.78 1.17
CA VAL A 16 -21.61 39.68 2.06
C VAL A 16 -22.37 38.59 1.29
N GLU A 17 -23.30 38.97 0.41
CA GLU A 17 -24.04 38.03 -0.43
C GLU A 17 -23.14 37.28 -1.40
N ARG A 18 -22.18 37.96 -2.04
CA ARG A 18 -21.15 37.31 -2.87
C ARG A 18 -20.32 36.29 -2.10
N ARG A 19 -19.97 36.60 -0.84
CA ARG A 19 -19.23 35.64 0.02
C ARG A 19 -20.08 34.43 0.35
N ARG A 20 -21.36 34.64 0.70
CA ARG A 20 -22.30 33.54 0.98
C ARG A 20 -22.50 32.66 -0.25
N SER A 21 -22.70 33.23 -1.44
CA SER A 21 -22.87 32.47 -2.69
C SER A 21 -21.59 31.73 -3.12
N ALA A 22 -20.42 32.32 -2.92
CA ALA A 22 -19.14 31.64 -3.14
C ALA A 22 -18.94 30.46 -2.17
N GLU A 23 -19.33 30.63 -0.89
CA GLU A 23 -19.27 29.56 0.10
C GLU A 23 -20.23 28.41 -0.19
N THR A 24 -21.46 28.69 -0.63
CA THR A 24 -22.41 27.63 -1.02
C THR A 24 -21.90 26.85 -2.23
N ALA A 25 -21.39 27.55 -3.26
CA ALA A 25 -20.75 26.91 -4.42
C ALA A 25 -19.49 26.10 -4.03
N ARG A 26 -18.72 26.56 -3.05
CA ARG A 26 -17.56 25.81 -2.51
C ARG A 26 -18.00 24.56 -1.74
N LYS A 27 -18.99 24.68 -0.86
CA LYS A 27 -19.54 23.54 -0.10
C LYS A 27 -20.06 22.45 -1.05
N ALA A 28 -20.81 22.82 -2.09
CA ALA A 28 -21.32 21.88 -3.08
C ALA A 28 -20.20 21.04 -3.76
N ARG A 29 -19.02 21.64 -3.99
CA ARG A 29 -17.84 20.93 -4.53
C ARG A 29 -17.14 20.03 -3.52
N ILE A 30 -16.96 20.49 -2.28
CA ILE A 30 -16.21 19.75 -1.24
C ILE A 30 -16.98 18.51 -0.77
N PHE A 31 -18.31 18.63 -0.64
CA PHE A 31 -19.15 17.54 -0.15
C PHE A 31 -19.48 16.49 -1.23
N ASN A 32 -19.27 16.81 -2.52
CA ASN A 32 -19.39 15.83 -3.59
C ASN A 32 -18.08 15.03 -3.72
N SER A 33 -18.07 13.79 -3.23
CA SER A 33 -16.89 12.90 -3.24
C SER A 33 -16.34 12.65 -4.64
N ARG A 34 -17.21 12.54 -5.66
CA ARG A 34 -16.81 12.28 -7.05
C ARG A 34 -16.11 13.47 -7.69
N LEU A 35 -16.67 14.68 -7.55
CA LEU A 35 -16.02 15.91 -8.05
C LEU A 35 -14.72 16.23 -7.31
N ARG A 36 -14.62 15.82 -6.03
CA ARG A 36 -13.39 15.99 -5.22
C ARG A 36 -12.26 15.07 -5.68
N VAL A 37 -12.57 13.84 -6.10
CA VAL A 37 -11.58 12.87 -6.57
C VAL A 37 -11.28 13.06 -8.06
N ILE A 38 -12.30 13.35 -8.88
CA ILE A 38 -12.20 13.50 -10.34
C ILE A 38 -13.02 14.74 -10.76
N GLY A 39 -12.42 15.92 -10.60
CA GLY A 39 -12.99 17.20 -11.03
C GLY A 39 -12.43 17.58 -12.40
N ILE A 40 -13.15 17.24 -13.48
CA ILE A 40 -12.77 17.56 -14.86
C ILE A 40 -13.85 18.42 -15.48
N ASP A 41 -13.45 19.56 -16.05
CA ASP A 41 -14.32 20.41 -16.86
C ASP A 41 -14.24 19.95 -18.33
N SER A 42 -15.18 19.08 -18.73
CA SER A 42 -15.22 18.52 -20.08
C SER A 42 -15.39 19.59 -21.15
N ASP A 43 -16.16 20.64 -20.85
CA ASP A 43 -16.52 21.64 -21.83
C ASP A 43 -15.35 22.59 -22.08
N ALA A 44 -14.64 23.00 -21.03
CA ALA A 44 -13.40 23.77 -21.16
C ALA A 44 -12.30 22.97 -21.89
N LEU A 45 -12.14 21.69 -21.59
CA LEU A 45 -11.17 20.83 -22.30
C LEU A 45 -11.54 20.66 -23.77
N ASN A 46 -12.82 20.47 -24.10
CA ASN A 46 -13.28 20.39 -25.47
C ASN A 46 -13.02 21.70 -26.23
N GLN A 47 -13.23 22.85 -25.60
CA GLN A 47 -12.88 24.16 -26.17
C GLN A 47 -11.37 24.27 -26.45
N GLN A 48 -10.52 23.89 -25.49
CA GLN A 48 -9.05 23.90 -25.67
C GLN A 48 -8.59 22.98 -26.82
N VAL A 49 -9.19 21.80 -26.96
CA VAL A 49 -8.91 20.89 -28.07
C VAL A 49 -9.33 21.53 -29.40
N HIS A 50 -10.49 22.18 -29.42
CA HIS A 50 -10.99 22.85 -30.62
C HIS A 50 -10.10 24.05 -31.03
N GLU A 51 -9.64 24.84 -30.07
CA GLU A 51 -8.69 25.94 -30.27
C GLU A 51 -7.35 25.43 -30.80
N LYS A 52 -6.81 24.36 -30.21
CA LYS A 52 -5.56 23.73 -30.66
C LYS A 52 -5.68 23.21 -32.10
N ASN A 53 -6.78 22.53 -32.42
CA ASN A 53 -7.04 22.05 -33.78
C ASN A 53 -7.18 23.21 -34.77
N HIS A 54 -7.83 24.30 -34.36
CA HIS A 54 -7.94 25.51 -35.18
C HIS A 54 -6.56 26.13 -35.45
N GLN A 55 -5.72 26.27 -34.42
CA GLN A 55 -4.34 26.78 -34.56
C GLN A 55 -3.52 25.91 -35.51
N GLN A 56 -3.56 24.58 -35.35
CA GLN A 56 -2.86 23.65 -36.25
C GLN A 56 -3.36 23.75 -37.70
N ASN A 57 -4.66 23.95 -37.91
CA ASN A 57 -5.20 24.13 -39.25
C ASN A 57 -4.74 25.45 -39.87
N MET A 58 -4.69 26.53 -39.09
CA MET A 58 -4.16 27.83 -39.55
C MET A 58 -2.67 27.74 -39.90
N GLU A 59 -1.87 27.05 -39.09
CA GLU A 59 -0.45 26.79 -39.36
C GLU A 59 -0.27 26.00 -40.65
N LYS A 60 -1.01 24.90 -40.83
CA LYS A 60 -1.00 24.12 -42.08
C LYS A 60 -1.41 24.94 -43.30
N GLN A 61 -2.36 25.86 -43.17
CA GLN A 61 -2.75 26.74 -44.27
C GLN A 61 -1.65 27.75 -44.60
N ARG A 62 -0.97 28.28 -43.58
CA ARG A 62 0.17 29.17 -43.75
C ARG A 62 1.34 28.48 -44.44
N ASP A 63 1.67 27.26 -44.03
CA ASP A 63 2.74 26.46 -44.66
C ASP A 63 2.41 26.18 -46.13
N LYS A 64 1.18 25.76 -46.42
CA LYS A 64 0.71 25.57 -47.81
C LYS A 64 0.81 26.85 -48.64
N ALA A 65 0.52 28.02 -48.05
CA ALA A 65 0.66 29.29 -48.75
C ALA A 65 2.12 29.62 -49.07
N PHE A 66 3.05 29.33 -48.16
CA PHE A 66 4.49 29.49 -48.41
C PHE A 66 5.01 28.50 -49.46
N ASP A 67 4.57 27.25 -49.44
CA ASP A 67 4.93 26.26 -50.45
C ASP A 67 4.45 26.70 -51.84
N ASN A 68 3.21 27.20 -51.95
CA ASN A 68 2.68 27.73 -53.21
C ASN A 68 3.47 28.95 -53.70
N LEU A 69 3.88 29.83 -52.78
CA LEU A 69 4.72 30.97 -53.13
C LEU A 69 6.10 30.53 -53.63
N ARG A 70 6.70 29.52 -53.00
CA ARG A 70 7.97 28.93 -53.45
C ARG A 70 7.85 28.39 -54.87
N LEU A 71 6.80 27.61 -55.15
CA LEU A 71 6.55 27.07 -56.50
C LEU A 71 6.39 28.18 -57.54
N SER A 72 5.69 29.26 -57.19
CA SER A 72 5.52 30.42 -58.08
C SER A 72 6.86 31.11 -58.38
N HIS A 73 7.74 31.21 -57.38
CA HIS A 73 9.09 31.76 -57.58
C HIS A 73 9.98 30.85 -58.42
N ASP A 74 9.93 29.54 -58.19
CA ASP A 74 10.68 28.55 -58.97
C ASP A 74 10.25 28.61 -60.45
N GLU A 75 8.95 28.70 -60.72
CA GLU A 75 8.41 28.86 -62.08
C GLU A 75 8.90 30.16 -62.74
N ALA A 76 8.88 31.28 -62.03
CA ALA A 76 9.36 32.56 -62.54
C ALA A 76 10.87 32.52 -62.88
N LEU A 77 11.68 31.86 -62.04
CA LEU A 77 13.12 31.68 -62.30
C LEU A 77 13.38 30.80 -63.53
N LEU A 78 12.61 29.73 -63.69
CA LEU A 78 12.70 28.87 -64.88
C LEU A 78 12.34 29.64 -66.16
N GLN A 79 11.26 30.42 -66.12
CA GLN A 79 10.88 31.28 -67.25
C GLN A 79 11.97 32.31 -67.58
N GLN A 80 12.61 32.90 -66.56
CA GLN A 80 13.73 33.82 -66.77
C GLN A 80 14.92 33.12 -67.43
N ASP A 81 15.33 31.94 -66.97
CA ASP A 81 16.46 31.20 -67.54
C ASP A 81 16.19 30.79 -69.00
N ILE A 82 14.97 30.36 -69.32
CA ILE A 82 14.55 30.07 -70.70
C ILE A 82 14.68 31.32 -71.57
N ASN A 83 14.12 32.45 -71.13
CA ASN A 83 14.19 33.72 -71.86
C ASN A 83 15.65 34.19 -72.07
N GLU A 84 16.52 34.01 -71.07
CA GLU A 84 17.95 34.35 -71.19
C GLU A 84 18.67 33.45 -72.20
N LYS A 85 18.40 32.15 -72.18
CA LYS A 85 18.95 31.20 -73.15
C LYS A 85 18.52 31.51 -74.57
N GLU A 86 17.25 31.83 -74.78
CA GLU A 86 16.72 32.23 -76.09
C GLU A 86 17.38 33.51 -76.60
N LYS A 87 17.53 34.53 -75.75
CA LYS A 87 18.25 35.77 -76.11
C LYS A 87 19.71 35.50 -76.49
N ARG A 88 20.42 34.65 -75.74
CA ARG A 88 21.80 34.26 -76.06
C ARG A 88 21.88 33.52 -77.39
N ALA A 89 20.94 32.61 -77.65
CA ALA A 89 20.89 31.87 -78.90
C ALA A 89 20.60 32.78 -80.10
N ALA A 90 19.68 33.75 -79.95
CA ALA A 90 19.39 34.74 -80.98
C ALA A 90 20.62 35.61 -81.28
N LEU A 91 21.28 36.15 -80.25
CA LEU A 91 22.52 36.91 -80.40
C LEU A 91 23.62 36.10 -81.10
N GLN A 92 23.78 34.82 -80.75
CA GLN A 92 24.75 33.96 -81.40
C GLN A 92 24.40 33.72 -82.88
N SER A 93 23.13 33.56 -83.20
CA SER A 93 22.66 33.44 -84.59
C SER A 93 22.97 34.71 -85.39
N ASP A 94 22.64 35.89 -84.84
CA ASP A 94 22.88 37.17 -85.47
C ASP A 94 24.38 37.42 -85.70
N LEU A 95 25.23 37.09 -84.72
CA LEU A 95 26.69 37.17 -84.87
C LEU A 95 27.20 36.23 -85.96
N THR A 96 26.67 35.01 -86.03
CA THR A 96 27.05 34.04 -87.05
C THR A 96 26.66 34.53 -88.45
N GLN A 97 25.47 35.10 -88.60
CA GLN A 97 25.02 35.74 -89.85
C GLN A 97 25.89 36.95 -90.21
N TYR A 98 26.25 37.77 -89.23
CA TYR A 98 27.13 38.91 -89.42
C TYR A 98 28.52 38.49 -89.91
N TRP A 99 29.13 37.48 -89.27
CA TRP A 99 30.42 36.93 -89.69
C TRP A 99 30.35 36.35 -91.11
N ALA A 100 29.31 35.59 -91.43
CA ALA A 100 29.11 35.00 -92.75
C ALA A 100 28.89 36.05 -93.85
N THR A 101 28.37 37.23 -93.51
CA THR A 101 28.04 38.27 -94.48
C THR A 101 29.19 39.26 -94.68
N TYR A 102 29.85 39.68 -93.59
CA TYR A 102 30.79 40.81 -93.60
C TYR A 102 32.24 40.46 -93.24
N GLN A 103 32.52 39.21 -92.84
CA GLN A 103 33.88 38.75 -92.48
C GLN A 103 34.29 37.53 -93.31
N ARG A 104 33.97 37.56 -94.62
CA ARG A 104 34.39 36.50 -95.52
C ARG A 104 35.88 36.61 -95.77
N VAL A 105 36.51 35.45 -96.02
CA VAL A 105 37.94 35.37 -96.37
C VAL A 105 38.24 36.15 -97.67
N GLU A 106 37.26 36.22 -98.56
CA GLU A 106 37.33 36.92 -99.85
C GLU A 106 37.36 38.45 -99.72
N ASP A 107 36.81 39.01 -98.64
CA ASP A 107 36.74 40.46 -98.40
C ASP A 107 38.02 41.00 -97.69
N SER A 108 38.99 40.13 -97.42
CA SER A 108 40.25 40.50 -96.78
C SER A 108 41.19 41.24 -97.74
N ARG A 109 41.97 42.19 -97.23
CA ARG A 109 42.97 42.95 -98.03
C ARG A 109 44.04 42.08 -98.70
N ASP A 110 44.26 40.89 -98.16
CA ASP A 110 45.24 39.90 -98.66
C ASP A 110 44.53 38.72 -99.36
N ALA A 111 43.29 38.88 -99.83
CA ALA A 111 42.52 37.81 -100.45
C ALA A 111 43.17 37.32 -101.76
N ASP A 112 43.78 38.22 -102.52
CA ASP A 112 44.59 37.94 -103.70
C ASP A 112 45.79 37.02 -103.40
N LEU A 113 46.43 37.20 -102.24
CA LEU A 113 47.55 36.35 -101.78
C LEU A 113 47.10 34.95 -101.32
N LYS A 114 45.86 34.79 -100.86
CA LYS A 114 45.37 33.53 -100.26
C LYS A 114 44.51 32.68 -101.19
N CYS A 115 43.74 33.29 -102.09
CA CYS A 115 42.76 32.56 -102.91
C CYS A 115 43.34 32.01 -104.23
N ASP A 116 44.41 32.61 -104.78
CA ASP A 116 44.94 32.28 -106.11
C ASP A 116 46.31 31.56 -106.14
N LEU A 117 46.73 30.94 -105.04
CA LEU A 117 48.01 30.19 -104.98
C LEU A 117 48.06 28.94 -105.87
N LYS A 118 46.97 28.54 -106.53
CA LYS A 118 46.92 27.34 -107.39
C LYS A 118 47.37 27.58 -108.83
N ARG A 119 47.67 28.82 -109.23
CA ARG A 119 48.28 29.15 -110.52
C ARG A 119 49.80 29.38 -110.38
N ALA A 120 50.49 28.43 -109.74
CA ALA A 120 51.92 28.31 -109.97
C ALA A 120 52.14 27.98 -111.45
N LEU A 121 52.85 28.87 -112.17
CA LEU A 121 53.38 28.64 -113.52
C LEU A 121 54.20 27.34 -113.49
N ARG A 122 53.57 26.21 -113.85
CA ARG A 122 54.26 24.95 -114.06
C ARG A 122 54.97 25.04 -115.41
N ILE A 123 56.12 25.70 -115.43
CA ILE A 123 57.10 25.54 -116.49
C ILE A 123 57.80 24.21 -116.17
N THR A 124 57.28 23.12 -116.71
CA THR A 124 57.92 21.81 -116.60
C THR A 124 59.11 21.78 -117.57
N ILE A 125 60.21 22.43 -117.20
CA ILE A 125 61.52 22.20 -117.83
C ILE A 125 62.09 20.93 -117.19
N PRO A 126 62.50 19.92 -117.97
CA PRO A 126 63.06 18.69 -117.44
C PRO A 126 64.36 18.95 -116.65
N GLU A 127 64.49 18.32 -115.48
CA GLU A 127 65.58 18.48 -114.50
C GLU A 127 66.99 18.21 -115.06
N SER A 128 67.09 17.61 -116.25
CA SER A 128 68.33 17.30 -116.95
C SER A 128 69.02 18.52 -117.59
N GLU A 129 68.34 19.66 -117.74
CA GLU A 129 68.87 20.86 -118.43
C GLU A 129 69.15 22.04 -117.48
N LEU A 130 68.91 21.87 -116.17
CA LEU A 130 69.05 22.92 -115.17
C LEU A 130 70.43 22.87 -114.52
N GLY A 131 71.29 23.82 -114.90
CA GLY A 131 72.61 24.01 -114.27
C GLY A 131 72.54 24.84 -112.98
N PRO A 132 73.63 24.90 -112.19
CA PRO A 132 73.69 25.61 -110.91
C PRO A 132 73.46 27.13 -111.02
N ALA A 133 73.49 27.71 -112.22
CA ALA A 133 73.18 29.11 -112.48
C ALA A 133 71.68 29.43 -112.48
N SER A 134 70.80 28.42 -112.62
CA SER A 134 69.34 28.60 -112.65
C SER A 134 68.74 28.91 -111.28
N MET A 135 69.46 28.63 -110.19
CA MET A 135 69.00 28.75 -108.79
C MET A 135 67.65 28.05 -108.52
N GLN A 136 67.26 27.06 -109.34
CA GLN A 136 65.97 26.36 -109.19
C GLN A 136 66.06 25.08 -108.35
N MET A 137 67.27 24.54 -108.15
CA MET A 137 67.53 23.36 -107.32
C MET A 137 68.73 23.66 -106.43
N PHE A 138 68.59 23.48 -105.12
CA PHE A 138 69.68 23.62 -104.16
C PHE A 138 69.85 22.32 -103.37
N GLU A 139 71.09 21.86 -103.18
CA GLU A 139 71.36 20.64 -102.40
C GLU A 139 70.93 20.74 -100.92
N GLY A 140 70.64 21.95 -100.43
CA GLY A 140 70.06 22.23 -99.13
C GLY A 140 68.52 22.20 -99.07
N GLU A 141 67.82 21.89 -100.17
CA GLU A 141 66.34 21.82 -100.19
C GLU A 141 65.74 20.68 -99.35
N GLY A 142 66.58 19.88 -98.71
CA GLY A 142 66.11 18.94 -97.69
C GLY A 142 65.29 17.81 -98.28
N ILE A 143 65.68 17.27 -99.45
CA ILE A 143 65.05 16.08 -100.02
C ILE A 143 65.27 14.92 -99.03
N GLY A 144 64.22 14.59 -98.26
CA GLY A 144 64.26 13.63 -97.15
C GLY A 144 64.07 14.22 -95.74
N GLU A 145 64.00 15.55 -95.58
CA GLU A 145 63.65 16.19 -94.29
C GLU A 145 62.26 15.81 -93.81
N GLU A 146 61.31 15.63 -94.73
CA GLU A 146 59.99 15.10 -94.37
C GLU A 146 60.05 13.69 -93.77
N GLN A 147 60.97 12.84 -94.24
CA GLN A 147 61.16 11.50 -93.68
C GLN A 147 61.79 11.58 -92.28
N LYS A 148 62.84 12.39 -92.11
CA LYS A 148 63.45 12.65 -90.79
C LYS A 148 62.45 13.26 -89.80
N ARG A 149 61.61 14.19 -90.26
CA ARG A 149 60.53 14.82 -89.46
C ARG A 149 59.44 13.82 -89.11
N LYS A 150 59.04 12.95 -90.04
CA LYS A 150 58.10 11.84 -89.76
C LYS A 150 58.66 10.86 -88.72
N GLU A 151 59.95 10.55 -88.78
CA GLU A 151 60.62 9.71 -87.78
C GLU A 151 60.72 10.39 -86.41
N GLN A 152 61.07 11.68 -86.36
CA GLN A 152 61.04 12.47 -85.12
C GLN A 152 59.63 12.54 -84.52
N ILE A 153 58.60 12.80 -85.32
CA ILE A 153 57.20 12.83 -84.87
C ILE A 153 56.81 11.47 -84.27
N LYS A 154 57.14 10.37 -84.96
CA LYS A 154 56.90 9.01 -84.44
C LYS A 154 57.62 8.74 -83.12
N MET A 155 58.84 9.24 -82.94
CA MET A 155 59.56 9.12 -81.67
C MET A 155 58.89 9.93 -80.57
N THR A 156 58.57 11.21 -80.82
CA THR A 156 57.85 12.03 -79.85
C THR A 156 56.46 11.49 -79.51
N GLU A 157 55.72 10.94 -80.48
CA GLU A 157 54.43 10.32 -80.22
C GLU A 157 54.54 9.09 -79.31
N ARG A 158 55.59 8.27 -79.50
CA ARG A 158 55.85 7.12 -78.63
C ARG A 158 56.19 7.55 -77.22
N ASP A 159 57.06 8.55 -77.07
CA ASP A 159 57.47 9.07 -75.76
C ASP A 159 56.30 9.71 -75.01
N LEU A 160 55.47 10.50 -75.72
CA LEU A 160 54.26 11.10 -75.15
C LEU A 160 53.21 10.05 -74.77
N ARG A 161 53.05 8.99 -75.58
CA ARG A 161 52.17 7.85 -75.22
C ARG A 161 52.67 7.14 -73.97
N ALA A 162 53.97 6.86 -73.89
CA ALA A 162 54.57 6.23 -72.72
C ALA A 162 54.40 7.09 -71.45
N GLN A 163 54.63 8.41 -71.54
CA GLN A 163 54.39 9.33 -70.43
C GLN A 163 52.92 9.37 -70.01
N LYS A 164 51.98 9.38 -70.98
CA LYS A 164 50.56 9.39 -70.70
C LYS A 164 50.12 8.11 -69.97
N GLU A 165 50.56 6.95 -70.45
CA GLU A 165 50.27 5.65 -69.81
C GLU A 165 50.85 5.56 -68.39
N ASP A 166 52.08 6.04 -68.17
CA ASP A 166 52.69 6.02 -66.84
C ASP A 166 51.97 6.97 -65.86
N ASN A 167 51.56 8.14 -66.33
CA ASN A 167 50.80 9.11 -65.53
C ASN A 167 49.39 8.59 -65.20
N GLU A 168 48.72 7.93 -66.15
CA GLU A 168 47.44 7.25 -65.91
C GLU A 168 47.60 6.12 -64.88
N ARG A 169 48.64 5.29 -64.98
CA ARG A 169 48.93 4.25 -63.99
C ARG A 169 49.20 4.82 -62.60
N ARG A 170 49.93 5.94 -62.48
CA ARG A 170 50.13 6.64 -61.20
C ARG A 170 48.82 7.11 -60.61
N ARG A 171 47.98 7.79 -61.39
CA ARG A 171 46.66 8.26 -60.93
C ARG A 171 45.77 7.12 -60.47
N MET A 172 45.75 6.00 -61.19
CA MET A 172 44.98 4.82 -60.78
C MET A 172 45.49 4.24 -59.45
N ARG A 173 46.80 4.20 -59.23
CA ARG A 173 47.39 3.77 -57.94
C ARG A 173 47.06 4.73 -56.81
N GLU A 174 47.17 6.03 -57.04
CA GLU A 174 46.85 7.07 -56.05
C GLU A 174 45.36 7.05 -55.68
N ASN A 175 44.48 6.91 -56.67
CA ASN A 175 43.05 6.76 -56.44
C ASN A 175 42.75 5.49 -55.63
N HIS A 176 43.35 4.36 -56.01
CA HIS A 176 43.15 3.10 -55.28
C HIS A 176 43.65 3.18 -53.83
N GLN A 177 44.83 3.77 -53.60
CA GLN A 177 45.34 4.02 -52.24
C GLN A 177 44.45 5.01 -51.47
N GLY A 178 43.89 6.02 -52.14
CA GLY A 178 42.92 6.95 -51.56
C GLY A 178 41.63 6.24 -51.11
N GLU A 179 41.13 5.31 -51.92
CA GLU A 179 39.96 4.49 -51.61
C GLU A 179 40.24 3.51 -50.46
N GLU A 180 41.38 2.82 -50.48
CA GLU A 180 41.80 1.91 -49.40
C GLU A 180 41.98 2.63 -48.07
N THR A 181 42.60 3.81 -48.08
CA THR A 181 42.76 4.61 -46.84
C THR A 181 41.43 5.14 -46.33
N SER A 182 40.49 5.47 -47.22
CA SER A 182 39.15 5.94 -46.84
C SER A 182 38.32 4.80 -46.23
N THR A 183 38.30 3.65 -46.89
CA THR A 183 37.62 2.44 -46.37
C THR A 183 38.24 1.96 -45.05
N SER A 184 39.56 1.99 -44.92
CA SER A 184 40.24 1.68 -43.66
C SER A 184 39.83 2.62 -42.52
N LYS A 185 39.73 3.94 -42.77
CA LYS A 185 39.26 4.90 -41.78
C LYS A 185 37.81 4.65 -41.37
N GLU A 186 36.94 4.35 -42.34
CA GLU A 186 35.53 4.03 -42.06
C GLU A 186 35.39 2.80 -41.15
N LEU A 187 36.15 1.74 -41.40
CA LEU A 187 36.17 0.55 -40.55
C LEU A 187 36.59 0.88 -39.11
N VAL A 188 37.65 1.68 -38.93
CA VAL A 188 38.10 2.12 -37.60
C VAL A 188 37.02 2.93 -36.88
N TYR A 189 36.31 3.82 -37.57
CA TYR A 189 35.19 4.56 -36.99
C TYR A 189 34.02 3.66 -36.57
N GLN A 190 33.71 2.64 -37.38
CA GLN A 190 32.68 1.66 -37.06
C GLN A 190 33.07 0.84 -35.83
N ASP A 191 34.32 0.38 -35.74
CA ASP A 191 34.84 -0.36 -34.59
C ASP A 191 34.80 0.48 -33.31
N LEU A 192 35.25 1.74 -33.38
CA LEU A 192 35.20 2.67 -32.25
C LEU A 192 33.77 2.88 -31.77
N ARG A 193 32.83 3.09 -32.71
CA ARG A 193 31.41 3.22 -32.39
C ARG A 193 30.85 1.94 -31.77
N GLY A 194 31.27 0.77 -32.27
CA GLY A 194 30.89 -0.53 -31.72
C GLY A 194 31.42 -0.75 -30.29
N VAL A 195 32.60 -0.24 -29.96
CA VAL A 195 33.12 -0.26 -28.57
C VAL A 195 32.31 0.65 -27.67
N GLN A 196 31.99 1.87 -28.11
CA GLN A 196 31.19 2.82 -27.33
C GLN A 196 29.78 2.30 -27.04
N LEU A 197 29.13 1.71 -28.05
CA LEU A 197 27.80 1.11 -27.88
C LEU A 197 27.82 -0.05 -26.88
N ARG A 198 28.82 -0.95 -26.97
CA ARG A 198 28.98 -2.05 -26.01
C ARG A 198 29.20 -1.54 -24.58
N ALA A 199 30.00 -0.50 -24.40
CA ALA A 199 30.22 0.11 -23.08
C ALA A 199 28.91 0.65 -22.49
N LEU A 200 28.11 1.36 -23.29
CA LEU A 200 26.81 1.89 -22.88
C LEU A 200 25.79 0.76 -22.57
N GLU A 201 25.77 -0.29 -23.38
CA GLU A 201 24.93 -1.48 -23.14
C GLU A 201 25.30 -2.16 -21.82
N GLU A 202 26.60 -2.31 -21.54
CA GLU A 202 27.08 -2.88 -20.27
C GLU A 202 26.68 -2.01 -19.06
N GLU A 203 26.78 -0.69 -19.18
CA GLU A 203 26.34 0.24 -18.14
C GLU A 203 24.83 0.14 -17.89
N CYS A 204 24.04 0.05 -18.96
CA CYS A 204 22.61 -0.16 -18.86
C CYS A 204 22.28 -1.51 -18.22
N ALA A 205 22.96 -2.59 -18.59
CA ALA A 205 22.79 -3.92 -18.01
C ALA A 205 23.19 -3.95 -16.51
N LYS A 206 24.24 -3.23 -16.12
CA LYS A 206 24.63 -3.06 -14.71
C LYS A 206 23.54 -2.30 -13.94
N ALA A 207 23.03 -1.20 -14.52
CA ALA A 207 21.97 -0.40 -13.89
C ALA A 207 20.67 -1.20 -13.69
N THR A 208 20.25 -1.98 -14.69
CA THR A 208 19.06 -2.84 -14.57
C THR A 208 19.25 -3.92 -13.52
N ARG A 209 20.42 -4.55 -13.46
CA ARG A 209 20.74 -5.53 -12.42
C ARG A 209 20.69 -4.93 -11.02
N ILE A 210 21.30 -3.76 -10.81
CA ILE A 210 21.26 -3.05 -9.52
C ILE A 210 19.81 -2.70 -9.14
N ALA A 211 19.00 -2.24 -10.10
CA ALA A 211 17.59 -1.94 -9.84
C ALA A 211 16.80 -3.20 -9.44
N LEU A 212 17.03 -4.34 -10.10
CA LEU A 212 16.42 -5.62 -9.75
C LEU A 212 16.88 -6.11 -8.37
N ASP A 213 18.17 -6.01 -8.07
CA ASP A 213 18.71 -6.41 -6.77
C ASP A 213 18.10 -5.56 -5.64
N ASN A 214 18.00 -4.24 -5.84
CA ASN A 214 17.34 -3.33 -4.89
C ASN A 214 15.86 -3.67 -4.70
N TYR A 215 15.14 -3.97 -5.79
CA TYR A 215 13.75 -4.39 -5.73
C TYR A 215 13.58 -5.70 -4.97
N ASN A 216 14.41 -6.69 -5.24
CA ASN A 216 14.39 -7.99 -4.56
C ASN A 216 14.71 -7.84 -3.06
N GLN A 217 15.67 -6.98 -2.71
CA GLN A 217 15.97 -6.65 -1.31
C GLN A 217 14.78 -5.98 -0.61
N ALA A 218 14.13 -5.02 -1.26
CA ALA A 218 12.93 -4.37 -0.71
C ALA A 218 11.79 -5.37 -0.51
N LEU A 219 11.56 -6.25 -1.49
CA LEU A 219 10.55 -7.31 -1.41
C LEU A 219 10.85 -8.30 -0.28
N ALA A 220 12.11 -8.70 -0.11
CA ALA A 220 12.53 -9.57 0.99
C ALA A 220 12.32 -8.91 2.36
N ALA A 221 12.61 -7.61 2.47
CA ALA A 221 12.36 -6.84 3.69
C ALA A 221 10.85 -6.75 4.00
N GLU A 222 10.01 -6.49 3.00
CA GLU A 222 8.56 -6.46 3.17
C GLU A 222 8.02 -7.82 3.64
N GLN A 223 8.49 -8.92 3.04
CA GLN A 223 8.11 -10.27 3.46
C GLN A 223 8.57 -10.57 4.89
N ALA A 224 9.77 -10.15 5.27
CA ALA A 224 10.28 -10.33 6.64
C ALA A 224 9.44 -9.55 7.66
N GLU A 225 9.03 -8.32 7.36
CA GLU A 225 8.14 -7.54 8.23
C GLU A 225 6.75 -8.17 8.33
N LYS A 226 6.16 -8.61 7.22
CA LYS A 226 4.89 -9.36 7.23
C LYS A 226 4.96 -10.59 8.11
N LEU A 227 6.05 -11.35 8.03
CA LEU A 227 6.23 -12.56 8.83
C LEU A 227 6.44 -12.23 10.32
N LYS A 228 7.12 -11.13 10.66
CA LYS A 228 7.20 -10.64 12.04
C LYS A 228 5.83 -10.22 12.57
N GLU A 229 5.03 -9.53 11.77
CA GLU A 229 3.66 -9.16 12.15
C GLU A 229 2.77 -10.38 12.37
N GLN A 230 2.87 -11.38 11.49
CA GLN A 230 2.17 -12.66 11.65
C GLN A 230 2.56 -13.35 12.95
N ARG A 231 3.87 -13.48 13.24
CA ARG A 231 4.33 -14.05 14.52
C ARG A 231 3.80 -13.27 15.73
N ARG A 232 3.80 -11.93 15.67
CA ARG A 232 3.23 -11.11 16.75
C ARG A 232 1.72 -11.31 16.92
N ARG A 233 0.98 -11.57 15.83
CA ARG A 233 -0.45 -11.91 15.90
C ARG A 233 -0.64 -13.28 16.51
N GLU A 234 0.08 -14.29 16.04
CA GLU A 234 0.07 -15.64 16.60
C GLU A 234 0.41 -15.62 18.09
N GLU A 235 1.43 -14.88 18.52
CA GLU A 235 1.76 -14.72 19.94
C GLU A 235 0.62 -14.12 20.75
N ARG A 236 -0.10 -13.12 20.22
CA ARG A 236 -1.28 -12.54 20.88
C ARG A 236 -2.43 -13.53 20.95
N GLU A 237 -2.74 -14.19 19.84
CA GLU A 237 -3.80 -15.20 19.76
C GLU A 237 -3.51 -16.35 20.72
N ASN A 238 -2.25 -16.82 20.79
CA ASN A 238 -1.84 -17.85 21.74
C ASN A 238 -1.99 -17.38 23.19
N LEU A 239 -1.65 -16.13 23.51
CA LEU A 239 -1.85 -15.58 24.84
C LEU A 239 -3.34 -15.48 25.18
N ASP A 240 -4.15 -15.00 24.25
CA ASP A 240 -5.60 -14.90 24.42
C ASP A 240 -6.22 -16.30 24.60
N GLU A 241 -5.77 -17.31 23.86
CA GLU A 241 -6.18 -18.71 24.04
C GLU A 241 -5.78 -19.25 25.42
N ILE A 242 -4.54 -19.00 25.86
CA ILE A 242 -4.08 -19.38 27.20
C ILE A 242 -4.94 -18.71 28.27
N TRP A 243 -5.23 -17.41 28.14
CA TRP A 243 -6.08 -16.67 29.07
C TRP A 243 -7.51 -17.20 29.09
N HIS A 244 -8.11 -17.42 27.92
CA HIS A 244 -9.45 -18.00 27.80
C HIS A 244 -9.51 -19.39 28.40
N THR A 245 -8.50 -20.22 28.18
CA THR A 245 -8.42 -21.56 28.76
C THR A 245 -8.26 -21.48 30.28
N ALA A 246 -7.34 -20.65 30.76
CA ALA A 246 -7.07 -20.49 32.20
C ALA A 246 -8.27 -19.92 32.98
N THR A 247 -9.05 -19.03 32.36
CA THR A 247 -10.24 -18.42 32.98
C THR A 247 -11.54 -19.19 32.72
N SER A 248 -11.51 -20.21 31.85
CA SER A 248 -12.65 -21.07 31.56
C SER A 248 -13.18 -21.76 32.82
N ASP A 249 -14.51 -21.88 32.91
CA ASP A 249 -15.23 -22.55 34.01
C ASP A 249 -14.74 -23.98 34.30
N MET A 250 -14.17 -24.64 33.30
CA MET A 250 -13.57 -25.98 33.46
C MET A 250 -12.28 -25.92 34.28
N MET A 251 -11.42 -24.93 34.05
CA MET A 251 -10.10 -24.83 34.68
C MET A 251 -10.13 -24.10 36.02
N THR A 252 -11.03 -23.12 36.20
CA THR A 252 -11.23 -22.37 37.46
C THR A 252 -12.17 -23.08 38.43
N GLU A 253 -12.80 -24.16 37.96
CA GLU A 253 -13.82 -24.91 38.68
C GLU A 253 -14.97 -24.08 39.29
N CYS A 254 -15.30 -22.92 38.70
CA CYS A 254 -16.33 -22.00 39.21
C CYS A 254 -17.60 -22.70 39.72
N ALA A 255 -17.96 -22.48 40.99
CA ALA A 255 -19.13 -23.09 41.64
C ALA A 255 -20.45 -22.56 41.06
N GLU A 256 -20.46 -21.31 40.59
CA GLU A 256 -21.62 -20.65 39.97
C GLU A 256 -22.07 -21.34 38.68
N ALA A 257 -21.18 -22.06 37.98
CA ALA A 257 -21.52 -22.81 36.77
C ALA A 257 -22.50 -23.98 37.03
N ALA A 258 -22.64 -24.39 38.29
CA ALA A 258 -23.62 -25.40 38.72
C ALA A 258 -25.03 -24.79 38.90
N GLU A 259 -25.13 -23.49 39.13
CA GLU A 259 -26.40 -22.80 39.37
C GLU A 259 -27.18 -22.65 38.06
N ARG A 260 -28.44 -23.12 38.06
CA ARG A 260 -29.36 -22.78 36.98
C ARG A 260 -29.87 -21.36 37.22
N GLY A 261 -29.65 -20.47 36.26
CA GLY A 261 -30.12 -19.08 36.34
C GLY A 261 -31.61 -18.99 36.70
N PRO A 262 -32.05 -17.97 37.46
CA PRO A 262 -33.38 -17.84 38.03
C PRO A 262 -34.43 -17.46 36.98
N GLY A 263 -34.58 -18.27 35.93
CA GLY A 263 -35.66 -18.14 34.96
C GLY A 263 -36.93 -18.81 35.46
N GLY A 264 -37.96 -18.02 35.77
CA GLY A 264 -39.34 -18.53 35.89
C GLY A 264 -39.82 -18.92 37.29
N GLY A 265 -39.36 -18.25 38.35
CA GLY A 265 -39.95 -18.37 39.70
C GLY A 265 -39.77 -19.73 40.38
N ARG A 266 -38.90 -20.59 39.86
CA ARG A 266 -38.54 -21.88 40.47
C ARG A 266 -37.47 -21.68 41.55
N PRO A 267 -37.49 -22.46 42.64
CA PRO A 267 -36.40 -22.44 43.62
C PRO A 267 -35.07 -22.77 42.94
N PRO A 268 -33.94 -22.26 43.47
CA PRO A 268 -32.62 -22.48 42.87
C PRO A 268 -32.37 -23.98 42.72
N GLN A 269 -32.30 -24.43 41.47
CA GLN A 269 -31.99 -25.81 41.12
C GLN A 269 -30.55 -25.89 40.67
N VAL A 270 -29.87 -26.92 41.12
CA VAL A 270 -28.47 -27.15 40.78
C VAL A 270 -28.40 -28.24 39.72
N LEU A 271 -27.58 -28.02 38.69
CA LEU A 271 -27.40 -28.97 37.61
C LEU A 271 -26.67 -30.21 38.13
N THR A 272 -27.30 -31.39 38.00
CA THR A 272 -26.78 -32.66 38.52
C THR A 272 -25.36 -32.95 38.04
N ASP A 273 -25.10 -32.74 36.76
CA ASP A 273 -23.82 -33.07 36.12
C ASP A 273 -22.68 -32.10 36.50
N ARG A 274 -23.01 -30.95 37.12
CA ARG A 274 -22.06 -29.88 37.49
C ARG A 274 -21.96 -29.65 38.99
N TRP A 275 -22.56 -30.53 39.80
CA TRP A 275 -22.50 -30.42 41.26
C TRP A 275 -21.08 -30.68 41.78
N LYS A 276 -20.50 -29.70 42.49
CA LYS A 276 -19.14 -29.75 43.05
C LYS A 276 -19.09 -29.64 44.59
N GLY A 277 -20.16 -30.07 45.26
CA GLY A 277 -20.28 -30.01 46.72
C GLY A 277 -21.02 -28.78 47.25
N MET A 278 -21.14 -28.70 48.59
CA MET A 278 -21.87 -27.62 49.28
C MET A 278 -21.02 -26.36 49.39
N SER A 279 -21.67 -25.20 49.38
CA SER A 279 -20.98 -23.92 49.55
C SER A 279 -20.38 -23.79 50.97
N PRO A 280 -19.27 -23.05 51.16
CA PRO A 280 -18.70 -22.82 52.49
C PRO A 280 -19.70 -22.15 53.44
N GLU A 281 -20.60 -21.32 52.92
CA GLU A 281 -21.68 -20.71 53.72
C GLU A 281 -22.67 -21.76 54.22
N GLN A 282 -23.12 -22.68 53.36
CA GLN A 282 -24.00 -23.80 53.72
C GLN A 282 -23.33 -24.71 54.77
N LEU A 283 -22.06 -25.05 54.56
CA LEU A 283 -21.30 -25.85 55.53
C LEU A 283 -21.15 -25.12 56.87
N SER A 284 -20.94 -23.80 56.85
CA SER A 284 -20.87 -22.98 58.06
C SER A 284 -22.21 -22.96 58.81
N ALA A 285 -23.34 -22.91 58.10
CA ALA A 285 -24.68 -22.95 58.69
C ALA A 285 -24.92 -24.31 59.37
N ILE A 286 -24.58 -25.41 58.70
CA ILE A 286 -24.66 -26.77 59.26
C ILE A 286 -23.79 -26.88 60.52
N HIS A 287 -22.57 -26.33 60.50
CA HIS A 287 -21.71 -26.32 61.69
C HIS A 287 -22.34 -25.55 62.85
N ARG A 288 -22.92 -24.37 62.58
CA ARG A 288 -23.62 -23.57 63.60
C ARG A 288 -24.82 -24.31 64.18
N GLU A 289 -25.63 -24.95 63.33
CA GLU A 289 -26.77 -25.75 63.76
C GLU A 289 -26.34 -26.95 64.60
N ARG A 290 -25.32 -27.68 64.18
CA ARG A 290 -24.75 -28.79 64.96
C ARG A 290 -24.26 -28.31 66.33
N ASP A 291 -23.65 -27.14 66.39
CA ASP A 291 -23.20 -26.55 67.65
C ASP A 291 -24.37 -26.13 68.55
N ALA A 292 -25.44 -25.58 67.97
CA ALA A 292 -26.68 -25.30 68.68
C ALA A 292 -27.31 -26.58 69.25
N GLN A 293 -27.43 -27.63 68.43
CA GLN A 293 -27.95 -28.94 68.87
C GLN A 293 -27.11 -29.55 70.01
N ARG A 294 -25.78 -29.43 69.95
CA ARG A 294 -24.91 -29.88 71.06
C ARG A 294 -25.19 -29.11 72.35
N ARG A 295 -25.38 -27.79 72.27
CA ARG A 295 -25.74 -26.96 73.43
C ARG A 295 -27.13 -27.32 73.98
N GLU A 296 -28.13 -27.47 73.11
CA GLU A 296 -29.48 -27.89 73.51
C GLU A 296 -29.48 -29.26 74.20
N LYS A 297 -28.73 -30.22 73.66
CA LYS A 297 -28.56 -31.54 74.29
C LYS A 297 -27.94 -31.43 75.68
N GLN A 298 -26.91 -30.60 75.87
CA GLN A 298 -26.30 -30.36 77.19
C GLN A 298 -27.29 -29.71 78.18
N VAL A 299 -28.12 -28.77 77.71
CA VAL A 299 -29.19 -28.15 78.51
C VAL A 299 -30.26 -29.17 78.90
N LEU A 300 -30.66 -30.05 77.97
CA LEU A 300 -31.59 -31.15 78.26
C LEU A 300 -31.00 -32.14 79.27
N GLU A 301 -29.74 -32.54 79.12
CA GLU A 301 -29.07 -33.44 80.06
C GLU A 301 -28.93 -32.83 81.45
N SER A 302 -28.59 -31.55 81.56
CA SER A 302 -28.55 -30.85 82.86
C SER A 302 -29.94 -30.70 83.47
N ARG A 303 -30.98 -30.40 82.68
CA ARG A 303 -32.36 -30.38 83.16
C ARG A 303 -32.81 -31.76 83.66
N LEU A 304 -32.46 -32.83 82.96
CA LEU A 304 -32.76 -34.20 83.39
C LEU A 304 -31.99 -34.62 84.66
N LYS A 305 -30.77 -34.13 84.86
CA LYS A 305 -30.04 -34.33 86.12
C LYS A 305 -30.72 -33.60 87.27
N LEU A 306 -31.09 -32.34 87.08
CA LEU A 306 -31.83 -31.56 88.08
C LEU A 306 -33.18 -32.20 88.43
N THR A 307 -33.92 -32.73 87.46
CA THR A 307 -35.18 -33.44 87.76
C THR A 307 -34.95 -34.73 88.53
N LYS A 308 -33.88 -35.49 88.22
CA LYS A 308 -33.53 -36.69 88.98
C LYS A 308 -33.10 -36.36 90.41
N GLU A 309 -32.31 -35.32 90.60
CA GLU A 309 -31.91 -34.81 91.91
C GLU A 309 -33.14 -34.35 92.71
N ALA A 310 -34.08 -33.64 92.09
CA ALA A 310 -35.34 -33.26 92.72
C ALA A 310 -36.21 -34.47 93.11
N GLU A 311 -36.31 -35.49 92.25
CA GLU A 311 -37.01 -36.75 92.57
C GLU A 311 -36.34 -37.51 93.72
N GLU A 312 -35.01 -37.50 93.81
CA GLU A 312 -34.28 -38.10 94.93
C GLU A 312 -34.50 -37.33 96.23
N GLU A 313 -34.50 -35.99 96.20
CA GLU A 313 -34.82 -35.17 97.37
C GLU A 313 -36.27 -35.39 97.83
N GLU A 314 -37.22 -35.50 96.91
CA GLU A 314 -38.62 -35.80 97.23
C GLU A 314 -38.76 -37.17 97.90
N LYS A 315 -38.03 -38.19 97.42
CA LYS A 315 -37.99 -39.51 98.07
C LYS A 315 -37.40 -39.44 99.48
N ARG A 316 -36.30 -38.71 99.69
CA ARG A 316 -35.71 -38.51 101.02
C ARG A 316 -36.66 -37.77 101.97
N ALA A 317 -37.36 -36.75 101.47
CA ALA A 317 -38.39 -36.04 102.23
C ALA A 317 -39.57 -36.96 102.59
N ALA A 318 -40.03 -37.79 101.65
CA ALA A 318 -41.07 -38.78 101.89
C ALA A 318 -40.65 -39.83 102.94
N GLU A 319 -39.41 -40.30 102.90
CA GLU A 319 -38.86 -41.20 103.92
C GLU A 319 -38.80 -40.55 105.31
N LEU A 320 -38.35 -39.29 105.40
CA LEU A 320 -38.37 -38.53 106.66
C LEU A 320 -39.79 -38.33 107.20
N THR A 321 -40.76 -38.02 106.33
CA THR A 321 -42.17 -37.91 106.78
C THR A 321 -42.72 -39.25 107.26
N ARG A 322 -42.34 -40.36 106.60
CA ARG A 322 -42.69 -41.72 107.03
C ARG A 322 -42.09 -42.06 108.39
N GLN A 323 -40.82 -41.73 108.62
CA GLN A 323 -40.16 -41.92 109.92
C GLN A 323 -40.86 -41.12 111.02
N LYS A 324 -41.12 -39.82 110.80
CA LYS A 324 -41.89 -38.97 111.72
C LYS A 324 -43.29 -39.55 112.01
N ARG A 325 -43.94 -40.15 111.02
CA ARG A 325 -45.26 -40.79 111.18
C ARG A 325 -45.18 -42.04 112.07
N ILE A 326 -44.15 -42.86 111.89
CA ILE A 326 -43.89 -44.03 112.76
C ILE A 326 -43.59 -43.59 114.20
N GLU A 327 -42.77 -42.55 114.38
CA GLU A 327 -42.48 -41.99 115.71
C GLU A 327 -43.75 -41.45 116.38
N LEU A 328 -44.60 -40.73 115.64
CA LEU A 328 -45.91 -40.28 116.11
C LEU A 328 -46.84 -41.44 116.47
N ASP A 329 -46.88 -42.50 115.67
CA ASP A 329 -47.71 -43.68 115.95
C ASP A 329 -47.24 -44.41 117.22
N GLN A 330 -45.92 -44.52 117.42
CA GLN A 330 -45.34 -45.07 118.66
C GLN A 330 -45.69 -44.21 119.87
N TYR A 331 -45.59 -42.89 119.74
CA TYR A 331 -45.98 -41.94 120.78
C TYR A 331 -47.48 -42.06 121.12
N ASN A 332 -48.35 -42.13 120.11
CA ASN A 332 -49.79 -42.31 120.28
C ASN A 332 -50.12 -43.66 120.96
N MET A 333 -49.39 -44.73 120.63
CA MET A 333 -49.53 -46.02 121.31
C MET A 333 -49.19 -45.95 122.80
N LEU A 334 -48.11 -45.23 123.16
CA LEU A 334 -47.74 -45.02 124.57
C LEU A 334 -48.82 -44.22 125.29
N LEU A 335 -49.30 -43.13 124.69
CA LEU A 335 -50.37 -42.30 125.24
C LEU A 335 -51.68 -43.08 125.42
N ALA A 336 -52.03 -43.96 124.47
CA ALA A 336 -53.21 -44.82 124.57
C ALA A 336 -53.10 -45.82 125.74
N LYS A 337 -51.91 -46.40 125.99
CA LYS A 337 -51.67 -47.27 127.14
C LYS A 337 -51.78 -46.51 128.47
N GLU A 338 -51.26 -45.30 128.55
CA GLU A 338 -51.41 -44.45 129.73
C GLU A 338 -52.88 -44.10 130.01
N GLN A 339 -53.64 -43.74 128.97
CA GLN A 339 -55.08 -43.49 129.10
C GLN A 339 -55.85 -44.73 129.55
N GLN A 340 -55.57 -45.91 128.99
CA GLN A 340 -56.17 -47.18 129.44
C GLN A 340 -55.83 -47.47 130.90
N ALA A 341 -54.56 -47.33 131.31
CA ALA A 341 -54.15 -47.52 132.71
C ALA A 341 -54.86 -46.56 133.67
N HIS A 342 -55.05 -45.30 133.26
CA HIS A 342 -55.79 -44.30 134.02
C HIS A 342 -57.29 -44.65 134.12
N GLN A 343 -57.92 -45.07 133.02
CA GLN A 343 -59.31 -45.53 133.03
C GLN A 343 -59.51 -46.78 133.91
N GLU A 344 -58.57 -47.73 133.86
CA GLU A 344 -58.59 -48.89 134.75
C GLU A 344 -58.48 -48.50 136.22
N TYR A 345 -57.63 -47.53 136.56
CA TYR A 345 -57.51 -47.00 137.91
C TYR A 345 -58.83 -46.38 138.40
N LEU A 346 -59.48 -45.54 137.58
CA LEU A 346 -60.77 -44.93 137.90
C LEU A 346 -61.86 -46.00 138.14
N ASN A 347 -61.99 -46.95 137.20
CA ASN A 347 -63.05 -47.96 137.26
C ASN A 347 -62.86 -48.97 138.40
N LYS A 348 -61.61 -49.36 138.71
CA LYS A 348 -61.34 -50.39 139.73
C LYS A 348 -61.24 -49.83 141.15
N LYS A 349 -60.71 -48.61 141.35
CA LYS A 349 -60.42 -48.05 142.69
C LYS A 349 -61.35 -46.93 143.14
N LEU A 350 -61.91 -46.14 142.23
CA LEU A 350 -62.75 -44.98 142.56
C LEU A 350 -64.26 -45.29 142.42
N TYR A 351 -64.65 -46.09 141.43
CA TYR A 351 -66.06 -46.40 141.15
C TYR A 351 -66.60 -47.68 141.77
N THR A 352 -65.89 -48.29 142.72
CA THR A 352 -66.35 -49.46 143.49
C THR A 352 -66.67 -49.08 144.93
N ASN A 353 -67.94 -48.75 145.19
CA ASN A 353 -68.45 -48.54 146.56
C ASN A 353 -68.54 -49.89 147.29
N LYS A 354 -67.67 -50.11 148.29
CA LYS A 354 -67.79 -51.23 149.24
C LYS A 354 -68.55 -50.73 150.49
N PRO A 355 -69.72 -51.30 150.83
CA PRO A 355 -70.47 -50.87 152.01
C PRO A 355 -69.66 -51.07 153.29
N THR A 356 -69.56 -50.00 154.08
CA THR A 356 -68.78 -49.90 155.31
C THR A 356 -69.43 -50.69 156.45
N LYS A 357 -68.64 -51.25 157.39
CA LYS A 357 -69.14 -52.14 158.46
C LYS A 357 -70.31 -51.57 159.28
N ASP A 358 -70.43 -50.25 159.39
CA ASP A 358 -71.54 -49.56 160.07
C ASP A 358 -72.91 -49.78 159.39
N TYR A 359 -72.93 -50.05 158.08
CA TYR A 359 -74.15 -50.38 157.32
C TYR A 359 -74.79 -51.70 157.78
N PHE A 360 -73.98 -52.70 158.14
CA PHE A 360 -74.49 -54.01 158.56
C PHE A 360 -74.93 -54.04 160.04
N ASN A 361 -74.37 -53.15 160.87
CA ASN A 361 -74.71 -53.04 162.30
C ASN A 361 -76.08 -52.37 162.55
N GLN A 362 -76.77 -51.88 161.51
CA GLN A 362 -78.09 -51.26 161.61
C GLN A 362 -79.26 -52.26 161.58
N PHE A 363 -79.02 -53.51 161.19
CA PHE A 363 -80.06 -54.53 161.04
C PHE A 363 -80.13 -55.44 162.29
N ASN A 364 -81.35 -55.75 162.76
CA ASN A 364 -81.66 -56.66 163.89
C ASN A 364 -81.27 -56.20 165.30
N THR A 365 -81.32 -54.89 165.61
CA THR A 365 -81.02 -54.35 166.96
C THR A 365 -82.24 -54.18 167.88
N SER A 366 -83.46 -54.56 167.48
CA SER A 366 -84.65 -54.51 168.34
C SER A 366 -85.51 -55.77 168.21
N SER A 367 -86.01 -56.28 169.35
CA SER A 367 -86.75 -57.55 169.45
C SER A 367 -88.26 -57.42 169.18
N ARG A 368 -88.64 -56.80 168.05
CA ARG A 368 -90.04 -56.74 167.64
C ARG A 368 -90.25 -57.35 166.26
#